data_AF-B3XMH3-F1
#
_entry.id   AF-B3XMH3-F1
#
_cell.length_a   1.000
_cell.length_b   1.000
_cell.length_c   1.000
_cell.angle_alpha   90.00
_cell.angle_beta   90.00
_cell.angle_gamma   90.00
#
_symmetry.space_group_name_H-M   'P 1'
#
loop_
_entity.id
_entity.type
_entity.pdbx_description
1 polymer ?
#
loop_
_entity_poly.entity_id
_entity_poly.type
_entity_poly.pdbx_seq_one_letter_code
_entity_poly.pdbx_strand_id
1 'polypeptide(L)'
;MANQRHKLWYSIISYIPNLITYERVNIGIIIGNPETNEITYSLLPERSKKFRYFFWNSIERKIYKNSVEYLEFLLKKIQVKPTIFQVAHYEADGDWNNFLGGKISENIVFSKIHFAITDNDINIFNNLISTYIGDDFFPKQNSNIITLKKHVYEIFESNKLINTKLKSNLKIKPSAELPLKFEMDYTYFTQKNQVSFIQIGPKQSQINEWYKNNVTLLSKNSDNFSINMVIKEDDYENPNQTFKPFLRDLESDERVKPTIVTNKDSLSKLVKNAGEAIPISEWNTEDKSYIA
;
A
#
# COMPACT_ATOMS: atom_id res chain seq x y z
N MET A 1 -8.76 -14.62 -35.23
CA MET A 1 -7.72 -14.08 -36.11
C MET A 1 -6.39 -14.59 -35.57
N ALA A 2 -5.58 -15.25 -36.39
CA ALA A 2 -4.29 -15.78 -35.95
C ALA A 2 -3.33 -14.63 -35.65
N ASN A 3 -2.74 -14.55 -34.44
CA ASN A 3 -1.75 -13.53 -34.13
C ASN A 3 -0.52 -13.77 -35.01
N GLN A 4 -0.27 -12.84 -35.92
CA GLN A 4 0.91 -12.85 -36.78
C GLN A 4 2.11 -12.43 -35.93
N ARG A 5 3.23 -13.16 -36.05
CA ARG A 5 4.45 -12.83 -35.31
C ARG A 5 5.04 -11.52 -35.83
N HIS A 6 5.42 -10.63 -34.92
CA HIS A 6 6.09 -9.36 -35.22
C HIS A 6 7.34 -9.18 -34.36
N LYS A 7 8.19 -8.24 -34.76
CA LYS A 7 9.45 -7.91 -34.08
C LYS A 7 9.19 -6.85 -33.02
N LEU A 8 9.82 -7.00 -31.86
CA LEU A 8 9.87 -6.02 -30.78
C LEU A 8 11.31 -5.74 -30.41
N TRP A 9 11.58 -4.55 -29.90
CA TRP A 9 12.83 -4.21 -29.25
C TRP A 9 12.61 -3.95 -27.77
N TYR A 10 13.59 -4.26 -26.92
CA TYR A 10 13.52 -3.98 -25.49
C TYR A 10 14.87 -3.56 -24.92
N SER A 11 14.84 -2.87 -23.79
CA SER A 11 16.01 -2.52 -22.99
C SER A 11 15.68 -2.58 -21.49
N ILE A 12 16.66 -3.02 -20.70
CA ILE A 12 16.57 -3.03 -19.23
C ILE A 12 17.01 -1.67 -18.71
N ILE A 13 16.22 -1.11 -17.81
CA ILE A 13 16.49 0.16 -17.15
C ILE A 13 17.09 -0.16 -15.79
N SER A 14 18.29 0.35 -15.55
CA SER A 14 19.04 0.17 -14.31
C SER A 14 19.31 1.51 -13.62
N TYR A 15 19.40 1.47 -12.29
CA TYR A 15 19.79 2.62 -11.48
C TYR A 15 21.13 2.38 -10.79
N ILE A 16 21.97 3.41 -10.77
CA ILE A 16 23.30 3.44 -10.17
C ILE A 16 23.30 4.48 -9.03
N PRO A 17 23.26 4.06 -7.75
CA PRO A 17 23.25 4.98 -6.61
C PRO A 17 24.61 5.66 -6.43
N ASN A 18 25.71 4.95 -6.74
CA ASN A 18 27.07 5.45 -6.60
C ASN A 18 27.86 5.18 -7.89
N LEU A 19 28.23 6.25 -8.58
CA LEU A 19 28.96 6.18 -9.85
C LEU A 19 30.39 5.65 -9.68
N ILE A 20 30.96 5.71 -8.47
CA ILE A 20 32.30 5.19 -8.18
C ILE A 20 32.29 3.67 -8.08
N THR A 21 31.34 3.09 -7.34
CA THR A 21 31.24 1.62 -7.20
C THR A 21 30.60 0.98 -8.42
N TYR A 22 29.80 1.75 -9.17
CA TYR A 22 29.06 1.31 -10.36
C TYR A 22 28.15 0.11 -10.08
N GLU A 23 27.77 -0.07 -8.82
CA GLU A 23 26.75 -1.03 -8.44
C GLU A 23 25.44 -0.61 -9.08
N ARG A 24 24.74 -1.56 -9.70
CA ARG A 24 23.50 -1.29 -10.42
C ARG A 24 22.42 -2.24 -10.01
N VAL A 25 21.20 -1.72 -10.00
CA VAL A 25 19.99 -2.51 -9.79
C VAL A 25 19.05 -2.29 -10.96
N ASN A 26 18.48 -3.38 -11.48
CA ASN A 26 17.44 -3.27 -12.51
C ASN A 26 16.16 -2.76 -11.88
N ILE A 27 15.68 -1.64 -12.40
CA ILE A 27 14.52 -0.91 -11.90
C ILE A 27 13.38 -0.87 -12.89
N GLY A 28 13.60 -1.24 -14.14
CA GLY A 28 12.56 -1.15 -15.14
C GLY A 28 12.89 -1.85 -16.44
N ILE A 29 11.90 -1.90 -17.32
CA ILE A 29 12.01 -2.42 -18.67
C ILE A 29 11.20 -1.51 -19.57
N ILE A 30 11.74 -1.23 -20.75
CA ILE A 30 11.02 -0.62 -21.86
C ILE A 30 10.99 -1.60 -23.02
N ILE A 31 9.84 -1.73 -23.66
CA ILE A 31 9.64 -2.47 -24.90
C ILE A 31 9.00 -1.52 -25.92
N GLY A 32 9.36 -1.67 -27.19
CA GLY A 32 8.71 -0.94 -28.26
C GLY A 32 8.57 -1.76 -29.52
N ASN A 33 7.59 -1.36 -30.32
CA ASN A 33 7.36 -1.89 -31.65
C ASN A 33 8.11 -1.02 -32.67
N PRO A 34 9.03 -1.59 -33.49
CA PRO A 34 9.80 -0.83 -34.47
C PRO A 34 8.96 -0.30 -35.65
N GLU A 35 7.78 -0.86 -35.89
CA GLU A 35 6.90 -0.45 -36.99
C GLU A 35 5.94 0.66 -36.56
N THR A 36 5.34 0.54 -35.36
CA THR A 36 4.36 1.52 -34.85
C THR A 36 4.99 2.59 -33.97
N ASN A 37 6.24 2.41 -33.52
CA ASN A 37 6.90 3.21 -32.49
C ASN A 37 6.15 3.27 -31.15
N GLU A 38 5.14 2.43 -30.95
CA GLU A 38 4.46 2.31 -29.67
C GLU A 38 5.41 1.71 -28.65
N ILE A 39 5.39 2.26 -27.43
CA ILE A 39 6.19 1.76 -26.33
C ILE A 39 5.33 1.37 -25.13
N THR A 40 5.77 0.35 -24.43
CA THR A 40 5.28 -0.03 -23.12
C THR A 40 6.47 -0.09 -22.17
N TYR A 41 6.30 0.35 -20.93
CA TYR A 41 7.38 0.32 -19.96
C TYR A 41 6.84 0.03 -18.56
N SER A 42 7.73 -0.41 -17.69
CA SER A 42 7.45 -0.61 -16.27
C SER A 42 8.66 -0.16 -15.45
N LEU A 43 8.43 0.58 -14.38
CA LEU A 43 9.44 1.12 -13.48
C LEU A 43 9.09 0.77 -12.02
N LEU A 44 10.09 0.45 -11.22
CA LEU A 44 9.93 0.14 -9.81
C LEU A 44 9.69 1.43 -9.02
N PRO A 45 8.64 1.48 -8.18
CA PRO A 45 8.42 2.61 -7.30
C PRO A 45 9.50 2.67 -6.20
N GLU A 46 9.77 3.87 -5.67
CA GLU A 46 10.70 4.13 -4.55
C GLU A 46 10.51 3.19 -3.35
N ARG A 47 9.26 2.80 -3.08
CA ARG A 47 8.87 1.93 -1.96
C ARG A 47 8.97 0.44 -2.25
N SER A 48 9.55 0.04 -3.39
CA SER A 48 9.74 -1.38 -3.71
C SER A 48 10.62 -2.06 -2.65
N LYS A 49 10.25 -3.29 -2.29
CA LYS A 49 11.01 -4.15 -1.38
C LYS A 49 12.44 -4.40 -1.90
N LYS A 50 12.66 -4.26 -3.22
CA LYS A 50 13.99 -4.38 -3.85
C LYS A 50 15.01 -3.41 -3.25
N PHE A 51 14.54 -2.28 -2.72
CA PHE A 51 15.40 -1.23 -2.19
C PHE A 51 15.53 -1.22 -0.66
N ARG A 52 15.18 -2.32 0.03
CA ARG A 52 15.21 -2.38 1.50
C ARG A 52 16.60 -2.13 2.08
N TYR A 53 17.65 -2.55 1.38
CA TYR A 53 19.05 -2.39 1.79
C TYR A 53 19.93 -1.74 0.71
N PHE A 54 19.30 -1.21 -0.33
CA PHE A 54 20.01 -0.67 -1.49
C PHE A 54 20.43 0.80 -1.29
N PHE A 55 19.64 1.57 -0.55
CA PHE A 55 19.94 2.96 -0.20
C PHE A 55 20.49 3.04 1.22
N TRP A 56 21.57 3.79 1.40
CA TRP A 56 22.28 3.92 2.68
C TRP A 56 21.61 4.98 3.56
N ASN A 57 20.97 5.96 2.94
CA ASN A 57 20.32 7.07 3.64
C ASN A 57 19.04 7.55 2.90
N SER A 58 18.33 8.48 3.54
CA SER A 58 17.10 9.05 2.99
C SER A 58 17.32 10.00 1.81
N ILE A 59 18.53 10.54 1.64
CA ILE A 59 18.88 11.44 0.53
C ILE A 59 18.99 10.63 -0.77
N GLU A 60 19.74 9.53 -0.77
CA GLU A 60 19.85 8.61 -1.92
C GLU A 60 18.49 8.12 -2.39
N ARG A 61 17.61 7.78 -1.44
CA ARG A 61 16.24 7.38 -1.75
C ARG A 61 15.44 8.51 -2.42
N LYS A 62 15.61 9.76 -1.99
CA LYS A 62 14.99 10.93 -2.64
C LYS A 62 15.57 11.19 -4.03
N ILE A 63 16.88 11.03 -4.22
CA ILE A 63 17.53 11.16 -5.52
C ILE A 63 16.95 10.12 -6.49
N TYR A 64 16.88 8.86 -6.06
CA TYR A 64 16.23 7.79 -6.83
C TYR A 64 14.83 8.17 -7.27
N LYS A 65 13.99 8.59 -6.30
CA LYS A 65 12.60 8.98 -6.55
C LYS A 65 12.53 10.05 -7.63
N ASN A 66 13.28 11.15 -7.48
CA ASN A 66 13.26 12.25 -8.42
C ASN A 66 13.75 11.83 -9.81
N SER A 67 14.82 11.03 -9.88
CA SER A 67 15.34 10.52 -11.17
C SER A 67 14.32 9.65 -11.89
N VAL A 68 13.62 8.76 -11.17
CA VAL A 68 12.60 7.87 -11.74
C VAL A 68 11.33 8.62 -12.11
N GLU A 69 10.86 9.56 -11.30
CA GLU A 69 9.70 10.41 -11.62
C GLU A 69 9.96 11.25 -12.86
N TYR A 70 11.16 11.79 -13.01
CA TYR A 70 11.56 12.53 -14.21
C TYR A 70 11.65 11.62 -15.44
N LEU A 71 12.25 10.42 -15.31
CA LEU A 71 12.27 9.45 -16.39
C LEU A 71 10.85 9.05 -16.81
N GLU A 72 9.97 8.78 -15.85
CA GLU A 72 8.58 8.41 -16.11
C GLU A 72 7.84 9.53 -16.85
N PHE A 73 8.08 10.78 -16.49
CA PHE A 73 7.55 11.93 -17.23
C PHE A 73 7.99 11.93 -18.71
N LEU A 74 9.28 11.68 -18.98
CA LEU A 74 9.79 11.60 -20.36
C LEU A 74 9.15 10.44 -21.14
N LEU A 75 9.02 9.27 -20.50
CA LEU A 75 8.41 8.08 -21.12
C LEU A 75 6.92 8.28 -21.43
N LYS A 76 6.16 8.89 -20.51
CA LYS A 76 4.74 9.23 -20.75
C LYS A 76 4.57 10.19 -21.92
N LYS A 77 5.47 11.17 -22.03
CA LYS A 77 5.45 12.15 -23.12
C LYS A 77 5.55 11.47 -24.49
N ILE A 78 6.47 10.51 -24.64
CA ILE A 78 6.66 9.79 -25.90
C ILE A 78 5.61 8.71 -26.16
N GLN A 79 4.96 8.16 -25.12
CA GLN A 79 3.77 7.31 -25.31
C GLN A 79 2.60 8.07 -25.92
N VAL A 80 2.39 9.33 -25.51
CA VAL A 80 1.28 10.17 -26.01
C VAL A 80 1.62 10.78 -27.37
N LYS A 81 2.88 11.16 -27.58
CA LYS A 81 3.38 11.73 -28.83
C LYS A 81 4.62 10.95 -29.25
N PRO A 82 4.45 9.85 -30.02
CA PRO A 82 5.57 9.05 -30.50
C PRO A 82 6.60 9.93 -31.21
N THR A 83 7.85 9.72 -30.85
CA THR A 83 8.97 10.44 -31.46
C THR A 83 9.22 9.91 -32.88
N ILE A 84 9.75 10.77 -33.74
CA ILE A 84 10.24 10.36 -35.08
C ILE A 84 11.56 9.59 -35.00
N PHE A 85 12.26 9.67 -33.87
CA PHE A 85 13.53 8.98 -33.65
C PHE A 85 13.27 7.52 -33.27
N GLN A 86 13.94 6.59 -33.96
CA GLN A 86 13.82 5.17 -33.67
C GLN A 86 15.07 4.65 -32.98
N VAL A 87 14.96 4.31 -31.68
CA VAL A 87 16.10 3.72 -30.93
C VAL A 87 16.58 2.44 -31.61
N ALA A 88 15.64 1.66 -32.16
CA ALA A 88 15.87 0.37 -32.81
C ALA A 88 16.73 0.41 -34.08
N HIS A 89 16.95 1.58 -34.68
CA HIS A 89 17.82 1.72 -35.86
C HIS A 89 19.30 1.89 -35.50
N TYR A 90 19.61 2.13 -34.22
CA TYR A 90 20.98 2.32 -33.75
C TYR A 90 21.47 1.01 -33.12
N GLU A 91 22.34 0.31 -33.85
CA GLU A 91 22.97 -0.92 -33.38
C GLU A 91 23.68 -0.67 -32.02
N ALA A 92 23.37 -1.52 -31.05
CA ALA A 92 23.94 -1.59 -29.70
C ALA A 92 23.47 -0.55 -28.67
N ASP A 93 23.85 0.73 -28.76
CA ASP A 93 23.85 1.61 -27.57
C ASP A 93 22.72 2.65 -27.49
N GLY A 94 21.92 2.86 -28.54
CA GLY A 94 20.69 3.67 -28.53
C GLY A 94 20.83 5.12 -28.01
N ASP A 95 20.57 6.13 -28.84
CA ASP A 95 20.56 7.52 -28.35
C ASP A 95 19.27 7.84 -27.56
N TRP A 96 19.26 7.43 -26.29
CA TRP A 96 18.11 7.56 -25.40
C TRP A 96 17.75 9.02 -25.11
N ASN A 97 18.72 9.94 -25.09
CA ASN A 97 18.42 11.36 -24.83
C ASN A 97 17.63 11.96 -26.00
N ASN A 98 18.03 11.65 -27.23
CA ASN A 98 17.30 12.08 -28.42
C ASN A 98 15.96 11.38 -28.56
N PHE A 99 15.89 10.08 -28.25
CA PHE A 99 14.63 9.33 -28.25
C PHE A 99 13.61 9.89 -27.26
N LEU A 100 14.01 10.13 -26.02
CA LEU A 100 13.16 10.66 -24.96
C LEU A 100 12.92 12.17 -25.08
N GLY A 101 13.70 12.87 -25.92
CA GLY A 101 13.64 14.32 -26.08
C GLY A 101 13.99 15.07 -24.78
N GLY A 102 14.96 14.56 -24.01
CA GLY A 102 15.37 15.10 -22.72
C GLY A 102 16.65 14.44 -22.19
N LYS A 103 17.39 15.16 -21.33
CA LYS A 103 18.63 14.65 -20.71
C LYS A 103 18.29 13.67 -19.58
N ILE A 104 18.70 12.42 -19.71
CA ILE A 104 18.52 11.39 -18.68
C ILE A 104 19.48 11.65 -17.52
N SER A 105 19.05 11.32 -16.29
CA SER A 105 19.91 11.34 -15.11
C SER A 105 21.09 10.39 -15.30
N GLU A 106 22.30 10.80 -14.93
CA GLU A 106 23.51 9.97 -15.02
C GLU A 106 23.43 8.70 -14.16
N ASN A 107 22.52 8.68 -13.18
CA ASN A 107 22.22 7.51 -12.36
C ASN A 107 21.32 6.49 -13.07
N ILE A 108 20.77 6.79 -14.24
CA ILE A 108 19.90 5.89 -15.01
C ILE A 108 20.64 5.42 -16.24
N VAL A 109 20.69 4.10 -16.41
CA VAL A 109 21.36 3.45 -17.54
C VAL A 109 20.39 2.49 -18.21
N PHE A 110 20.33 2.56 -19.53
CA PHE A 110 19.63 1.60 -20.37
C PHE A 110 20.64 0.54 -20.82
N SER A 111 20.24 -0.72 -20.80
CA SER A 111 21.02 -1.78 -21.43
C SER A 111 21.06 -1.58 -22.94
N LYS A 112 21.94 -2.34 -23.60
CA LYS A 112 21.90 -2.50 -25.05
C LYS A 112 20.50 -2.90 -25.51
N ILE A 113 20.17 -2.48 -26.72
CA ILE A 113 18.88 -2.81 -27.32
C ILE A 113 18.92 -4.28 -27.74
N HIS A 114 17.91 -5.02 -27.30
CA HIS A 114 17.70 -6.40 -27.67
C HIS A 114 16.44 -6.51 -28.52
N PHE A 115 16.38 -7.56 -29.35
CA PHE A 115 15.23 -7.83 -30.20
C PHE A 115 14.60 -9.17 -29.86
N ALA A 116 13.27 -9.22 -29.96
CA ALA A 116 12.49 -10.43 -29.83
C ALA A 116 11.46 -10.53 -30.96
N ILE A 117 11.07 -11.76 -31.31
CA ILE A 117 9.98 -12.01 -32.25
C ILE A 117 8.88 -12.71 -31.46
N THR A 118 7.65 -12.20 -31.55
CA THR A 118 6.53 -12.70 -30.76
C THR A 118 5.21 -12.53 -31.47
N ASP A 119 4.24 -13.37 -31.09
CA ASP A 119 2.82 -13.20 -31.37
C ASP A 119 2.05 -12.75 -30.11
N ASN A 120 2.74 -12.53 -28.99
CA ASN A 120 2.18 -12.13 -27.70
C ASN A 120 3.13 -11.22 -26.91
N ASP A 121 2.89 -9.91 -27.03
CA ASP A 121 3.72 -8.85 -26.44
C ASP A 121 3.65 -8.86 -24.91
N ILE A 122 2.47 -9.14 -24.37
CA ILE A 122 2.20 -9.19 -22.93
C ILE A 122 3.04 -10.29 -22.27
N ASN A 123 3.09 -11.48 -22.88
CA ASN A 123 3.87 -12.59 -22.35
C ASN A 123 5.37 -12.28 -22.35
N ILE A 124 5.91 -11.69 -23.42
CA ILE A 124 7.30 -11.26 -23.42
C ILE A 124 7.56 -10.23 -22.34
N PHE A 125 6.71 -9.21 -22.25
CA PHE A 125 6.87 -8.15 -21.26
C PHE A 125 6.88 -8.69 -19.83
N ASN A 126 5.96 -9.59 -19.49
CA ASN A 126 5.90 -10.25 -18.19
C ASN A 126 7.12 -11.14 -17.93
N ASN A 127 7.56 -11.92 -18.92
CA ASN A 127 8.76 -12.76 -18.79
C ASN A 127 10.02 -11.92 -18.57
N LEU A 128 10.14 -10.79 -19.28
CA LEU A 128 11.24 -9.85 -19.10
C LEU A 128 11.22 -9.26 -17.68
N ILE A 129 10.05 -8.83 -17.19
CA ILE A 129 9.87 -8.34 -15.82
C ILE A 129 10.32 -9.39 -14.80
N SER A 130 9.83 -10.62 -14.94
CA SER A 130 10.16 -11.73 -14.04
C SER A 130 11.66 -12.02 -14.02
N THR A 131 12.28 -12.06 -15.20
CA THR A 131 13.69 -12.43 -15.38
C THR A 131 14.65 -11.36 -14.86
N TYR A 132 14.43 -10.09 -15.22
CA TYR A 132 15.42 -9.03 -14.99
C TYR A 132 15.13 -8.18 -13.76
N ILE A 133 13.87 -8.11 -13.35
CA ILE A 133 13.47 -7.32 -12.18
C ILE A 133 13.09 -8.23 -11.03
N GLY A 134 12.26 -9.24 -11.28
CA GLY A 134 11.63 -10.11 -10.29
C GLY A 134 10.20 -9.68 -9.99
N ASP A 135 9.24 -10.59 -10.21
CA ASP A 135 7.79 -10.31 -10.10
C ASP A 135 7.37 -9.85 -8.71
N ASP A 136 8.07 -10.31 -7.66
CA ASP A 136 7.78 -9.96 -6.27
C ASP A 136 8.14 -8.52 -5.90
N PHE A 137 8.86 -7.80 -6.77
CA PHE A 137 9.28 -6.43 -6.54
C PHE A 137 8.35 -5.40 -7.14
N PHE A 138 7.57 -5.80 -8.14
CA PHE A 138 6.42 -5.03 -8.55
C PHE A 138 5.32 -5.23 -7.51
N PRO A 139 4.60 -4.16 -7.14
CA PRO A 139 3.35 -4.37 -6.43
C PRO A 139 2.49 -5.25 -7.34
N LYS A 140 2.27 -6.52 -6.95
CA LYS A 140 1.26 -7.39 -7.59
C LYS A 140 0.01 -6.51 -7.75
N GLN A 141 -0.68 -6.58 -8.89
CA GLN A 141 -1.90 -5.79 -9.19
C GLN A 141 -2.98 -5.84 -8.08
N ASN A 142 -2.79 -6.67 -7.06
CA ASN A 142 -3.38 -6.57 -5.73
C ASN A 142 -3.00 -5.30 -4.92
N SER A 143 -2.31 -4.29 -5.47
CA SER A 143 -2.05 -3.02 -4.76
C SER A 143 -3.21 -2.01 -4.81
N ASN A 144 -4.35 -2.39 -5.37
CA ASN A 144 -5.65 -1.80 -5.05
C ASN A 144 -6.44 -2.63 -4.03
N ILE A 145 -5.80 -3.51 -3.24
CA ILE A 145 -6.40 -3.90 -1.96
C ILE A 145 -6.40 -2.64 -1.11
N ILE A 146 -7.52 -1.89 -1.16
CA ILE A 146 -7.88 -0.97 -0.10
C ILE A 146 -7.75 -1.81 1.17
N THR A 147 -6.74 -1.51 1.98
CA THR A 147 -6.58 -2.20 3.27
C THR A 147 -7.89 -2.00 4.03
N LEU A 148 -8.33 -2.97 4.84
CA LEU A 148 -9.58 -2.81 5.60
C LEU A 148 -9.59 -1.49 6.37
N LYS A 149 -8.42 -1.10 6.92
CA LYS A 149 -8.19 0.19 7.56
C LYS A 149 -8.41 1.39 6.64
N LYS A 150 -7.91 1.36 5.40
CA LYS A 150 -8.18 2.42 4.40
C LYS A 150 -9.66 2.45 4.01
N HIS A 151 -10.31 1.30 3.87
CA HIS A 151 -11.72 1.20 3.48
C HIS A 151 -12.64 1.81 4.56
N VAL A 152 -12.41 1.43 5.82
CA VAL A 152 -13.13 1.96 6.98
C VAL A 152 -12.90 3.47 7.09
N TYR A 153 -11.66 3.94 6.91
CA TYR A 153 -11.35 5.37 6.90
C TYR A 153 -12.14 6.13 5.84
N GLU A 154 -12.14 5.67 4.58
CA GLU A 154 -12.87 6.31 3.48
C GLU A 154 -14.38 6.39 3.75
N ILE A 155 -14.97 5.35 4.35
CA ILE A 155 -16.38 5.34 4.74
C ILE A 155 -16.66 6.37 5.85
N PHE A 156 -15.84 6.43 6.90
CA PHE A 156 -16.06 7.43 7.96
C PHE A 156 -15.80 8.85 7.50
N GLU A 157 -14.80 9.06 6.65
CA GLU A 157 -14.47 10.37 6.07
C GLU A 157 -15.58 10.88 5.14
N SER A 158 -16.09 10.02 4.25
CA SER A 158 -17.23 10.36 3.36
C SER A 158 -18.52 10.71 4.12
N ASN A 159 -18.70 10.15 5.33
CA ASN A 159 -19.80 10.50 6.23
C ASN A 159 -19.45 11.67 7.19
N LYS A 160 -18.29 12.31 7.02
CA LYS A 160 -17.80 13.43 7.85
C LYS A 160 -17.76 13.12 9.35
N LEU A 161 -17.46 11.88 9.72
CA LEU A 161 -17.44 11.43 11.12
C LEU A 161 -16.07 11.60 11.78
N ILE A 162 -14.99 11.56 11.01
CA ILE A 162 -13.63 11.70 11.52
C ILE A 162 -13.41 13.12 12.06
N ASN A 163 -12.86 13.21 13.27
CA ASN A 163 -12.61 14.46 14.00
C ASN A 163 -13.86 15.30 14.34
N THR A 164 -15.06 14.82 14.03
CA THR A 164 -16.33 15.43 14.45
C THR A 164 -17.04 14.59 15.51
N LYS A 165 -17.09 13.28 15.30
CA LYS A 165 -17.78 12.27 16.13
C LYS A 165 -16.86 11.12 16.52
N LEU A 166 -15.90 10.80 15.66
CA LEU A 166 -14.89 9.76 15.85
C LEU A 166 -13.51 10.37 16.01
N LYS A 167 -12.81 9.99 17.09
CA LYS A 167 -11.40 10.32 17.28
C LYS A 167 -10.54 9.14 16.85
N SER A 168 -9.62 9.37 15.92
CA SER A 168 -8.70 8.33 15.44
C SER A 168 -7.46 8.21 16.33
N ASN A 169 -6.90 7.00 16.41
CA ASN A 169 -5.61 6.70 17.06
C ASN A 169 -5.54 7.21 18.51
N LEU A 170 -6.63 7.03 19.27
CA LEU A 170 -6.68 7.44 20.66
C LEU A 170 -5.82 6.49 21.50
N LYS A 171 -4.90 7.07 22.30
CA LYS A 171 -4.11 6.30 23.25
C LYS A 171 -4.85 6.17 24.57
N ILE A 172 -5.18 4.94 24.93
CA ILE A 172 -5.90 4.59 26.16
C ILE A 172 -4.99 3.83 27.11
N LYS A 173 -5.27 3.95 28.41
CA LYS A 173 -4.66 3.11 29.45
C LYS A 173 -5.63 2.00 29.83
N PRO A 174 -5.16 0.75 29.94
CA PRO A 174 -6.01 -0.34 30.41
C PRO A 174 -6.38 -0.23 31.90
N SER A 175 -5.57 0.50 32.69
CA SER A 175 -5.84 0.83 34.09
C SER A 175 -5.03 2.08 34.46
N ALA A 176 -5.49 2.85 35.44
CA ALA A 176 -4.81 4.05 35.94
C ALA A 176 -3.35 3.75 36.39
N GLU A 177 -3.15 2.59 37.00
CA GLU A 177 -1.90 2.18 37.63
C GLU A 177 -0.88 1.60 36.65
N LEU A 178 -1.31 1.23 35.44
CA LEU A 178 -0.45 0.63 34.44
C LEU A 178 0.21 1.71 33.56
N PRO A 179 1.55 1.73 33.42
CA PRO A 179 2.25 2.64 32.52
C PRO A 179 2.14 2.21 31.04
N LEU A 180 1.16 1.36 30.71
CA LEU A 180 0.90 0.86 29.37
C LEU A 180 -0.10 1.76 28.67
N LYS A 181 0.13 2.02 27.37
CA LYS A 181 -0.81 2.74 26.52
C LYS A 181 -1.07 1.91 25.27
N PHE A 182 -2.34 1.69 24.97
CA PHE A 182 -2.79 1.01 23.77
C PHE A 182 -3.42 2.03 22.82
N GLU A 183 -3.21 1.85 21.53
CA GLU A 183 -3.81 2.71 20.52
C GLU A 183 -5.08 2.03 19.97
N MET A 184 -6.18 2.78 20.01
CA MET A 184 -7.44 2.40 19.38
C MET A 184 -7.58 3.07 18.03
N ASP A 185 -7.94 2.31 17.00
CA ASP A 185 -8.08 2.83 15.64
C ASP A 185 -9.09 3.97 15.60
N TYR A 186 -10.27 3.79 16.20
CA TYR A 186 -11.22 4.87 16.44
C TYR A 186 -11.91 4.76 17.80
N THR A 187 -12.40 5.89 18.29
CA THR A 187 -13.16 6.02 19.53
C THR A 187 -14.30 6.99 19.34
N TYR A 188 -15.46 6.71 19.94
CA TYR A 188 -16.58 7.64 20.08
C TYR A 188 -17.31 7.46 21.40
N PHE A 189 -18.05 8.48 21.81
CA PHE A 189 -18.97 8.41 22.96
C PHE A 189 -20.40 8.26 22.46
N THR A 190 -21.09 7.24 22.96
CA THR A 190 -22.53 7.08 22.72
C THR A 190 -23.31 8.21 23.40
N GLN A 191 -24.59 8.39 23.04
CA GLN A 191 -25.48 9.37 23.69
C GLN A 191 -25.65 9.14 25.21
N LYS A 192 -25.36 7.93 25.69
CA LYS A 192 -25.37 7.59 27.12
C LYS A 192 -24.04 7.91 27.83
N ASN A 193 -23.14 8.65 27.16
CA ASN A 193 -21.80 8.97 27.64
C ASN A 193 -20.91 7.73 27.90
N GLN A 194 -21.21 6.60 27.24
CA GLN A 194 -20.38 5.39 27.29
C GLN A 194 -19.40 5.38 26.13
N VAL A 195 -18.15 4.97 26.39
CA VAL A 195 -17.14 4.88 25.34
C VAL A 195 -17.31 3.63 24.50
N SER A 196 -17.10 3.81 23.20
CA SER A 196 -17.10 2.76 22.22
C SER A 196 -15.85 2.88 21.36
N PHE A 197 -15.08 1.80 21.35
CA PHE A 197 -13.89 1.64 20.54
C PHE A 197 -14.26 0.92 19.25
N ILE A 198 -13.51 1.24 18.20
CA ILE A 198 -13.51 0.49 16.95
C ILE A 198 -12.07 0.06 16.75
N GLN A 199 -11.85 -1.25 16.63
CA GLN A 199 -10.54 -1.82 16.38
C GLN A 199 -10.60 -2.68 15.13
N ILE A 200 -9.74 -2.41 14.18
CA ILE A 200 -9.72 -3.11 12.90
C ILE A 200 -8.86 -4.36 13.05
N GLY A 201 -9.26 -5.43 12.38
CA GLY A 201 -8.54 -6.71 12.37
C GLY A 201 -7.06 -6.51 12.00
N PRO A 202 -6.14 -7.17 12.72
CA PRO A 202 -4.71 -6.97 12.55
C PRO A 202 -4.22 -7.64 11.26
N LYS A 203 -3.04 -7.20 10.79
CA LYS A 203 -2.27 -8.01 9.84
C LYS A 203 -1.71 -9.23 10.53
N GLN A 204 -1.43 -10.30 9.78
CA GLN A 204 -0.86 -11.55 10.31
C GLN A 204 0.35 -11.33 11.25
N SER A 205 1.25 -10.42 10.91
CA SER A 205 2.46 -10.13 11.69
C SER A 205 2.19 -9.43 13.03
N GLN A 206 0.99 -8.90 13.25
CA GLN A 206 0.61 -8.10 14.42
C GLN A 206 -0.45 -8.79 15.28
N ILE A 207 -0.90 -9.99 14.91
CA ILE A 207 -1.99 -10.71 15.59
C ILE A 207 -1.72 -10.85 17.10
N ASN A 208 -0.52 -11.29 17.49
CA ASN A 208 -0.19 -11.53 18.90
C ASN A 208 -0.23 -10.25 19.74
N GLU A 209 0.32 -9.15 19.21
CA GLU A 209 0.31 -7.86 19.88
C GLU A 209 -1.11 -7.29 19.98
N TRP A 210 -1.87 -7.38 18.88
CA TRP A 210 -3.26 -6.97 18.84
C TRP A 210 -4.10 -7.74 19.87
N TYR A 211 -3.99 -9.07 19.91
CA TYR A 211 -4.69 -9.90 20.87
C TYR A 211 -4.30 -9.54 22.31
N LYS A 212 -2.99 -9.47 22.60
CA LYS A 212 -2.48 -9.11 23.93
C LYS A 212 -3.01 -7.75 24.41
N ASN A 213 -3.05 -6.75 23.54
CA ASN A 213 -3.52 -5.41 23.91
C ASN A 213 -5.02 -5.41 24.23
N ASN A 214 -5.84 -6.08 23.41
CA ASN A 214 -7.28 -6.16 23.63
C ASN A 214 -7.62 -6.99 24.88
N VAL A 215 -6.97 -8.15 25.10
CA VAL A 215 -7.16 -8.94 26.33
C VAL A 215 -6.71 -8.18 27.57
N THR A 216 -5.56 -7.49 27.50
CA THR A 216 -5.08 -6.69 28.64
C THR A 216 -6.05 -5.57 28.98
N LEU A 217 -6.62 -4.92 27.95
CA LEU A 217 -7.66 -3.92 28.14
C LEU A 217 -8.89 -4.50 28.83
N LEU A 218 -9.45 -5.57 28.27
CA LEU A 218 -10.67 -6.20 28.81
C LEU A 218 -10.45 -6.73 30.24
N SER A 219 -9.30 -7.35 30.51
CA SER A 219 -9.02 -7.96 31.82
C SER A 219 -8.64 -6.96 32.92
N LYS A 220 -8.12 -5.78 32.58
CA LYS A 220 -7.66 -4.77 33.56
C LYS A 220 -8.60 -3.60 33.75
N ASN A 221 -9.65 -3.54 32.93
CA ASN A 221 -10.61 -2.48 32.95
C ASN A 221 -12.01 -3.03 33.23
N SER A 222 -12.70 -2.50 34.24
CA SER A 222 -14.06 -2.88 34.61
C SER A 222 -15.12 -1.91 34.10
N ASP A 223 -14.72 -0.85 33.42
CA ASP A 223 -15.61 0.21 32.99
C ASP A 223 -16.52 -0.28 31.87
N ASN A 224 -17.66 0.40 31.76
CA ASN A 224 -18.70 0.06 30.81
C ASN A 224 -18.39 0.70 29.44
N PHE A 225 -17.55 0.02 28.67
CA PHE A 225 -17.23 0.36 27.28
C PHE A 225 -17.59 -0.77 26.32
N SER A 226 -17.56 -0.50 25.02
CA SER A 226 -17.65 -1.54 23.99
C SER A 226 -16.48 -1.51 23.02
N ILE A 227 -16.11 -2.67 22.46
CA ILE A 227 -15.12 -2.79 21.39
C ILE A 227 -15.79 -3.40 20.18
N ASN A 228 -15.91 -2.63 19.10
CA ASN A 228 -16.36 -3.14 17.80
C ASN A 228 -15.14 -3.61 17.01
N MET A 229 -15.02 -4.91 16.80
CA MET A 229 -13.89 -5.51 16.05
C MET A 229 -14.27 -5.64 14.58
N VAL A 230 -13.66 -4.83 13.72
CA VAL A 230 -13.98 -4.82 12.29
C VAL A 230 -13.08 -5.80 11.56
N ILE A 231 -13.63 -6.93 11.10
CA ILE A 231 -12.89 -8.07 10.56
C ILE A 231 -13.26 -8.28 9.08
N LYS A 232 -12.31 -8.69 8.24
CA LYS A 232 -12.62 -9.07 6.85
C LYS A 232 -13.34 -10.41 6.82
N GLU A 233 -14.28 -10.57 5.91
CA GLU A 233 -14.94 -11.86 5.67
C GLU A 233 -13.95 -13.00 5.44
N ASP A 234 -12.95 -12.81 4.58
CA ASP A 234 -11.94 -13.83 4.31
C ASP A 234 -11.18 -14.28 5.57
N ASP A 235 -10.87 -13.34 6.48
CA ASP A 235 -10.17 -13.64 7.73
C ASP A 235 -11.09 -14.37 8.74
N TYR A 236 -12.42 -14.25 8.57
CA TYR A 236 -13.43 -14.90 9.40
C TYR A 236 -13.83 -16.30 8.87
N GLU A 237 -14.10 -16.41 7.56
CA GLU A 237 -14.56 -17.62 6.87
C GLU A 237 -13.42 -18.59 6.54
N ASN A 238 -12.25 -18.06 6.15
CA ASN A 238 -11.02 -18.84 5.90
C ASN A 238 -9.92 -18.47 6.90
N PRO A 239 -10.16 -18.60 8.21
CA PRO A 239 -9.25 -18.09 9.21
C PRO A 239 -7.93 -18.83 9.16
N ASN A 240 -6.84 -18.07 9.20
CA ASN A 240 -5.55 -18.63 9.54
C ASN A 240 -5.65 -19.33 10.92
N GLN A 241 -4.99 -20.48 11.09
CA GLN A 241 -5.06 -21.31 12.31
C GLN A 241 -4.80 -20.50 13.60
N THR A 242 -4.08 -19.38 13.52
CA THR A 242 -3.76 -18.51 14.65
C THR A 242 -4.82 -17.44 14.97
N PHE A 243 -5.58 -16.92 13.99
CA PHE A 243 -6.45 -15.75 14.22
C PHE A 243 -7.78 -16.11 14.88
N LYS A 244 -8.44 -17.18 14.42
CA LYS A 244 -9.76 -17.59 14.93
C LYS A 244 -9.79 -17.89 16.44
N PRO A 245 -8.81 -18.59 17.03
CA PRO A 245 -8.80 -18.81 18.47
C PRO A 245 -8.79 -17.51 19.27
N PHE A 246 -7.98 -16.53 18.84
CA PHE A 246 -7.90 -15.22 19.50
C PHE A 246 -9.17 -14.40 19.34
N LEU A 247 -9.78 -14.41 18.15
CA LEU A 247 -11.05 -13.71 17.96
C LEU A 247 -12.16 -14.33 18.83
N ARG A 248 -12.28 -15.67 18.87
CA ARG A 248 -13.26 -16.36 19.71
C ARG A 248 -13.08 -16.11 21.20
N ASP A 249 -11.84 -16.06 21.66
CA ASP A 249 -11.52 -15.73 23.05
C ASP A 249 -11.96 -14.29 23.38
N LEU A 250 -11.67 -13.33 22.50
CA LEU A 250 -12.12 -11.94 22.67
C LEU A 250 -13.64 -11.80 22.61
N GLU A 251 -14.31 -12.52 21.71
CA GLU A 251 -15.78 -12.56 21.57
C GLU A 251 -16.49 -13.18 22.78
N SER A 252 -15.77 -13.87 23.66
CA SER A 252 -16.34 -14.39 24.91
C SER A 252 -16.67 -13.28 25.92
N ASP A 253 -16.09 -12.08 25.76
CA ASP A 253 -16.39 -10.90 26.57
C ASP A 253 -17.56 -10.13 25.95
N GLU A 254 -18.61 -9.84 26.75
CA GLU A 254 -19.83 -9.18 26.30
C GLU A 254 -19.63 -7.75 25.73
N ARG A 255 -18.48 -7.13 26.06
CA ARG A 255 -18.11 -5.81 25.56
C ARG A 255 -17.62 -5.87 24.12
N VAL A 256 -17.21 -7.05 23.62
CA VAL A 256 -16.66 -7.22 22.28
C VAL A 256 -17.77 -7.59 21.29
N LYS A 257 -17.82 -6.87 20.17
CA LYS A 257 -18.78 -7.10 19.09
C LYS A 257 -18.06 -7.18 17.75
N PRO A 258 -18.01 -8.35 17.10
CA PRO A 258 -17.42 -8.46 15.77
C PRO A 258 -18.35 -7.79 14.74
N THR A 259 -17.76 -7.09 13.77
CA THR A 259 -18.43 -6.57 12.58
C THR A 259 -17.68 -7.14 11.38
N ILE A 260 -18.28 -8.15 10.73
CA ILE A 260 -17.69 -8.83 9.57
C ILE A 260 -17.99 -8.01 8.33
N VAL A 261 -16.95 -7.61 7.60
CA VAL A 261 -17.05 -6.80 6.40
C VAL A 261 -17.09 -7.73 5.19
N THR A 262 -18.30 -7.92 4.67
CA THR A 262 -18.61 -8.72 3.47
C THR A 262 -18.92 -7.82 2.26
N ASN A 263 -19.43 -6.60 2.51
CA ASN A 263 -19.71 -5.57 1.49
C ASN A 263 -19.75 -4.15 2.10
N LYS A 264 -20.10 -3.13 1.29
CA LYS A 264 -20.20 -1.72 1.75
C LYS A 264 -21.27 -1.51 2.84
N ASP A 265 -22.33 -2.31 2.83
CA ASP A 265 -23.46 -2.16 3.77
C ASP A 265 -23.16 -2.81 5.13
N SER A 266 -22.15 -3.68 5.23
CA SER A 266 -21.74 -4.32 6.49
C SER A 266 -21.34 -3.30 7.57
N LEU A 267 -20.87 -2.12 7.18
CA LEU A 267 -20.46 -1.05 8.10
C LEU A 267 -21.59 -0.04 8.39
N SER A 268 -22.75 -0.15 7.74
CA SER A 268 -23.87 0.80 7.87
C SER A 268 -24.32 1.02 9.31
N LYS A 269 -24.42 -0.05 10.11
CA LYS A 269 -24.77 0.01 11.54
C LYS A 269 -23.71 0.75 12.35
N LEU A 270 -22.44 0.53 12.05
CA LEU A 270 -21.32 1.18 12.73
C LEU A 270 -21.28 2.67 12.39
N VAL A 271 -21.49 3.02 11.11
CA VAL A 271 -21.61 4.40 10.63
C VAL A 271 -22.78 5.11 11.30
N LYS A 272 -23.96 4.45 11.38
CA LYS A 272 -25.13 5.01 12.05
C LYS A 272 -24.87 5.29 13.54
N ASN A 273 -24.35 4.29 14.26
CA ASN A 273 -24.03 4.44 15.68
C ASN A 273 -23.02 5.56 15.93
N ALA A 274 -21.99 5.67 15.09
CA ALA A 274 -21.00 6.74 15.16
C ALA A 274 -21.58 8.11 14.78
N GLY A 275 -22.54 8.17 13.85
CA GLY A 275 -23.26 9.41 13.49
C GLY A 275 -24.13 9.96 14.62
N GLU A 276 -24.73 9.08 15.41
CA GLU A 276 -25.54 9.42 16.59
C GLU A 276 -24.70 9.77 17.84
N ALA A 277 -23.37 9.61 17.77
CA ALA A 277 -22.46 9.86 18.88
C ALA A 277 -22.44 11.32 19.36
N ILE A 278 -21.92 11.56 20.56
CA ILE A 278 -21.69 12.90 21.09
C ILE A 278 -20.55 13.57 20.29
N PRO A 279 -20.70 14.83 19.83
CA PRO A 279 -19.61 15.58 19.17
C PRO A 279 -18.32 15.61 20.00
N ILE A 280 -17.16 15.52 19.35
CA ILE A 280 -15.85 15.57 20.02
C ILE A 280 -15.67 16.87 20.83
N SER A 281 -16.26 17.98 20.37
CA SER A 281 -16.25 19.26 21.08
C SER A 281 -16.92 19.22 22.45
N GLU A 282 -17.78 18.23 22.71
CA GLU A 282 -18.53 18.06 23.94
C GLU A 282 -17.96 16.93 24.82
N TRP A 283 -16.84 16.33 24.42
CA TRP A 283 -16.23 15.27 25.23
C TRP A 283 -15.58 15.87 26.47
N ASN A 284 -16.05 15.45 27.65
CA ASN A 284 -15.42 15.80 28.92
C ASN A 284 -14.08 15.03 29.04
N THR A 285 -12.99 15.66 28.59
CA THR A 285 -11.65 15.06 28.52
C THR A 285 -10.71 15.72 29.52
N GLU A 286 -11.08 15.70 30.79
CA GLU A 286 -10.07 15.80 31.83
C GLU A 286 -9.18 14.53 31.75
N ASP A 287 -7.88 14.76 31.59
CA ASP A 287 -6.79 13.82 31.34
C ASP A 287 -6.55 13.25 29.92
N LYS A 288 -5.38 13.62 29.39
CA LYS A 288 -4.82 13.26 28.06
C LYS A 288 -4.45 11.77 27.92
N SER A 289 -4.84 10.94 28.87
CA SER A 289 -4.78 9.48 28.78
C SER A 289 -6.10 8.93 29.28
N TYR A 290 -6.99 8.63 28.35
CA TYR A 290 -8.28 8.04 28.67
C TYR A 290 -8.05 6.69 29.34
N ILE A 291 -8.60 6.52 30.55
CA ILE A 291 -8.79 5.20 31.14
C ILE A 291 -10.03 4.65 30.46
N ALA A 292 -9.87 3.50 29.80
CA ALA A 292 -10.88 2.92 28.92
C ALA A 292 -12.19 2.60 29.62
#